data_AF-E8QXE7-F1
#
_entry.id   AF-E8QXE7-F1
#
_cell.length_a   1.000
_cell.length_b   1.000
_cell.length_c   1.000
_cell.angle_alpha   90.00
_cell.angle_beta   90.00
_cell.angle_gamma   90.00
#
_symmetry.space_group_name_H-M   'P 1'
#
loop_
_entity.id
_entity.type
_entity.pdbx_description
1 polymer ?
#
loop_
_entity_poly.entity_id
_entity_poly.type
_entity_poly.pdbx_seq_one_letter_code
_entity_poly.pdbx_strand_id
1 'polypeptide(L)'
;MSERIPTYLLNVRASLDWRRWIAPVLSLGLGGVLIAGCGGLSGGSTSLPPETPRSGPHGGPMVPLPGGSGFGEVVIEYERNRAVVAAYFLNENDQPLDTLPTQVEARLETPSGELTVPLSPAPTTDKVRNINNSGKARFASKPGDYDLDRLIGTLSGTYNGQTFREAFYRSQ
;
A
#
# COMPACT_ATOMS: atom_id res chain seq x y z
N MET A 1 36.51 -39.21 3.45
CA MET A 1 36.21 -38.28 4.55
C MET A 1 34.70 -38.20 4.66
N SER A 2 34.17 -38.64 5.81
CA SER A 2 32.74 -38.88 6.03
C SER A 2 32.17 -37.68 6.79
N GLU A 3 31.41 -36.84 6.09
CA GLU A 3 30.80 -35.65 6.68
C GLU A 3 29.46 -36.01 7.33
N ARG A 4 29.37 -35.70 8.62
CA ARG A 4 28.24 -36.00 9.50
C ARG A 4 27.12 -34.98 9.25
N ILE A 5 25.90 -35.51 9.09
CA ILE A 5 24.65 -34.75 9.05
C ILE A 5 24.34 -34.24 10.47
N PRO A 6 24.05 -32.94 10.67
CA PRO A 6 23.56 -32.45 11.94
C PRO A 6 22.05 -32.69 12.10
N THR A 7 21.75 -33.33 13.22
CA THR A 7 20.45 -33.69 13.79
C THR A 7 19.56 -32.47 14.04
N TYR A 8 18.35 -32.52 13.47
CA TYR A 8 17.19 -31.72 13.85
C TYR A 8 16.79 -32.01 15.29
N LEU A 9 16.48 -31.00 16.11
CA LEU A 9 15.53 -31.11 17.23
C LEU A 9 15.21 -29.73 17.85
N LEU A 10 13.98 -29.67 18.40
CA LEU A 10 13.37 -28.68 19.33
C LEU A 10 12.44 -27.64 18.69
N ASN A 11 11.14 -27.95 18.57
CA ASN A 11 10.09 -27.79 19.60
C ASN A 11 9.94 -26.36 20.14
N VAL A 12 8.97 -25.61 19.62
CA VAL A 12 8.26 -24.57 20.37
C VAL A 12 6.77 -24.72 20.11
N ARG A 13 6.07 -25.38 21.04
CA ARG A 13 4.62 -25.30 21.17
C ARG A 13 4.30 -24.07 22.01
N ALA A 14 3.74 -23.03 21.41
CA ALA A 14 3.12 -21.93 22.12
C ALA A 14 1.61 -22.12 22.08
N SER A 15 1.06 -22.75 23.12
CA SER A 15 -0.38 -22.78 23.38
C SER A 15 -0.79 -21.45 24.02
N LEU A 16 -1.37 -20.55 23.24
CA LEU A 16 -2.05 -19.37 23.79
C LEU A 16 -3.47 -19.75 24.21
N ASP A 17 -3.63 -19.83 25.53
CA ASP A 17 -4.88 -20.05 26.24
C ASP A 17 -5.69 -18.74 26.24
N TRP A 18 -6.70 -18.63 25.37
CA TRP A 18 -7.49 -17.40 25.13
C TRP A 18 -8.77 -17.30 25.99
N ARG A 19 -8.89 -18.12 27.04
CA ARG A 19 -10.07 -18.15 27.89
C ARG A 19 -9.95 -17.19 29.08
N ARG A 20 -11.04 -16.44 29.32
CA ARG A 20 -11.36 -15.47 30.40
C ARG A 20 -11.05 -14.03 29.94
N TRP A 21 -12.01 -13.11 29.84
CA TRP A 21 -13.10 -12.82 30.77
C TRP A 21 -14.32 -12.24 30.04
N ILE A 22 -15.49 -12.83 30.30
CA ILE A 22 -16.79 -12.21 30.07
C ILE A 22 -17.08 -11.37 31.31
N ALA A 23 -17.31 -10.07 31.15
CA ALA A 23 -17.94 -9.23 32.15
C ALA A 23 -19.14 -8.53 31.50
N PRO A 24 -20.38 -8.89 31.87
CA PRO A 24 -21.55 -8.11 31.52
C PRO A 24 -21.75 -7.04 32.59
N VAL A 25 -21.70 -5.76 32.23
CA VAL A 25 -22.24 -4.70 33.09
C VAL A 25 -23.26 -3.91 32.30
N LEU A 26 -24.49 -4.31 32.59
CA LEU A 26 -25.75 -3.66 32.35
C LEU A 26 -25.76 -2.31 33.09
N SER A 27 -25.85 -1.20 32.37
CA SER A 27 -26.32 0.07 32.95
C SER A 27 -27.30 0.71 31.98
N LEU A 28 -28.58 0.60 32.36
CA LEU A 28 -29.68 1.36 31.78
C LEU A 28 -29.41 2.86 31.91
N GLY A 29 -29.42 3.56 30.77
CA GLY A 29 -29.43 5.01 30.69
C GLY A 29 -30.44 5.45 29.65
N LEU A 30 -31.72 5.42 30.01
CA LEU A 30 -32.83 5.91 29.21
C LEU A 30 -32.87 7.44 29.31
N GLY A 31 -32.42 8.13 28.26
CA GLY A 31 -32.46 9.59 28.16
C GLY A 31 -32.69 10.00 26.72
N GLY A 32 -33.96 10.05 26.32
CA GLY A 32 -34.37 10.47 24.99
C GLY A 32 -34.14 11.95 24.76
N VAL A 33 -33.40 12.27 23.70
CA VAL A 33 -33.50 13.55 23.00
C VAL A 33 -33.70 13.23 21.54
N LEU A 34 -34.96 13.34 21.11
CA LEU A 34 -35.37 13.34 19.72
C LEU A 34 -34.92 14.67 19.11
N ILE A 35 -33.80 14.66 18.38
CA ILE A 35 -33.53 15.70 17.39
C ILE A 35 -33.79 15.07 16.02
N ALA A 36 -34.98 15.33 15.52
CA ALA A 36 -35.27 15.21 14.10
C ALA A 36 -34.31 16.13 13.34
N GLY A 37 -33.35 15.53 12.65
CA GLY A 37 -32.41 16.21 11.77
C GLY A 37 -32.24 15.36 10.52
N CYS A 38 -32.90 15.79 9.44
CA CYS A 38 -32.87 15.21 8.11
C CYS A 38 -31.46 14.84 7.62
N GLY A 39 -31.39 13.67 6.98
CA GLY A 39 -30.80 13.50 5.64
C GLY A 39 -29.49 14.23 5.36
N GLY A 40 -28.39 13.48 5.36
CA GLY A 40 -27.10 13.97 4.90
C GLY A 40 -26.07 12.86 4.77
N LEU A 41 -26.40 11.79 4.05
CA LEU A 41 -25.39 10.95 3.39
C LEU A 41 -24.64 11.83 2.40
N SER A 42 -23.56 12.48 2.82
CA SER A 42 -22.68 13.24 1.94
C SER A 42 -21.30 13.37 2.54
N GLY A 43 -20.52 12.31 2.34
CA GLY A 43 -19.08 12.31 2.48
C GLY A 43 -18.46 11.23 1.59
N GLY A 44 -19.16 10.80 0.54
CA GLY A 44 -18.50 10.17 -0.58
C GLY A 44 -17.68 11.26 -1.22
N SER A 45 -16.38 11.29 -0.96
CA SER A 45 -15.45 12.04 -1.79
C SER A 45 -15.69 11.55 -3.21
N THR A 46 -16.47 12.31 -3.97
CA THR A 46 -16.48 12.21 -5.42
C THR A 46 -15.10 12.69 -5.79
N SER A 47 -14.15 11.76 -5.82
CA SER A 47 -12.84 11.98 -6.38
C SER A 47 -13.12 12.38 -7.81
N LEU A 48 -13.02 13.68 -8.08
CA LEU A 48 -13.00 14.20 -9.44
C LEU A 48 -11.92 13.38 -10.16
N PRO A 49 -12.18 12.90 -11.39
CA PRO A 49 -11.15 12.21 -12.15
C PRO A 49 -9.91 13.13 -12.12
N PRO A 50 -8.74 12.62 -11.66
CA PRO A 50 -7.60 13.48 -11.40
C PRO A 50 -7.31 14.32 -12.63
N GLU A 51 -6.95 15.59 -12.40
CA GLU A 51 -6.24 16.39 -13.39
C GLU A 51 -5.21 15.48 -14.07
N THR A 52 -5.17 15.51 -15.41
CA THR A 52 -4.32 14.69 -16.29
C THR A 52 -3.24 13.91 -15.56
N PRO A 53 -3.27 12.56 -15.54
CA PRO A 53 -2.40 11.75 -14.70
C PRO A 53 -0.93 12.17 -14.87
N ARG A 54 -0.35 12.76 -13.82
CA ARG A 54 1.04 13.18 -13.83
C ARG A 54 1.94 11.95 -13.78
N SER A 55 2.86 11.83 -14.73
CA SER A 55 3.92 10.83 -14.66
C SER A 55 5.00 11.29 -13.69
N GLY A 56 5.48 10.36 -12.86
CA GLY A 56 6.56 10.62 -11.94
C GLY A 56 7.96 10.40 -12.55
N PRO A 57 9.00 10.61 -11.74
CA PRO A 57 10.40 10.43 -12.15
C PRO A 57 10.75 9.05 -12.70
N HIS A 58 10.00 8.01 -12.31
CA HIS A 58 10.19 6.63 -12.75
C HIS A 58 9.29 6.25 -13.94
N GLY A 59 8.52 7.21 -14.48
CA GLY A 59 7.60 7.01 -15.61
C GLY A 59 6.28 6.32 -15.25
N GLY A 60 5.99 6.19 -13.95
CA GLY A 60 4.72 5.66 -13.42
C GLY A 60 3.69 6.75 -13.16
N PRO A 61 2.40 6.41 -13.03
CA PRO A 61 1.39 7.35 -12.56
C PRO A 61 1.65 7.75 -11.10
N MET A 62 1.52 9.05 -10.82
CA MET A 62 1.57 9.61 -9.47
C MET A 62 0.18 9.63 -8.82
N VAL A 63 0.15 9.25 -7.55
CA VAL A 63 -1.02 9.21 -6.69
C VAL A 63 -0.84 10.22 -5.56
N PRO A 64 -1.73 11.20 -5.36
CA PRO A 64 -1.58 12.18 -4.30
C PRO A 64 -1.71 11.51 -2.92
N LEU A 65 -0.90 11.95 -1.96
CA LEU A 65 -1.04 11.56 -0.56
C LEU A 65 -1.96 12.53 0.20
N PRO A 66 -2.59 12.11 1.31
CA PRO A 66 -3.41 12.97 2.14
C PRO A 66 -2.67 14.23 2.59
N GLY A 67 -3.38 15.35 2.63
CA GLY A 67 -2.82 16.63 3.08
C GLY A 67 -1.77 17.24 2.15
N GLY A 68 -1.67 16.79 0.89
CA GLY A 68 -0.75 17.37 -0.09
C GLY A 68 0.73 17.13 0.24
N SER A 69 1.05 16.12 1.04
CA SER A 69 2.43 15.89 1.52
C SER A 69 3.37 15.26 0.48
N GLY A 70 2.89 15.04 -0.74
CA GLY A 70 3.63 14.38 -1.80
C GLY A 70 2.80 13.36 -2.57
N PHE A 71 3.48 12.39 -3.15
CA PHE A 71 2.91 11.43 -4.09
C PHE A 71 3.44 10.02 -3.86
N GLY A 72 2.62 9.00 -4.15
CA GLY A 72 3.07 7.64 -4.43
C GLY A 72 3.13 7.42 -5.94
N GLU A 73 4.30 7.17 -6.50
CA GLU A 73 4.45 6.79 -7.91
C GLU A 73 4.44 5.26 -8.04
N VAL A 74 3.50 4.71 -8.81
CA VAL A 74 3.37 3.26 -9.01
C VAL A 74 4.04 2.83 -10.31
N VAL A 75 4.90 1.81 -10.28
CA VAL A 75 5.59 1.29 -11.47
C VAL A 75 5.61 -0.23 -11.50
N ILE A 76 5.85 -0.79 -12.69
CA ILE A 76 6.25 -2.18 -12.87
C ILE A 76 7.76 -2.21 -13.15
N GLU A 77 8.50 -2.87 -12.28
CA GLU A 77 9.93 -3.14 -12.43
C GLU A 77 10.16 -4.62 -12.79
N TYR A 78 11.38 -4.97 -13.21
CA TYR A 78 11.75 -6.37 -13.46
C TYR A 78 12.98 -6.78 -12.66
N GLU A 79 12.79 -7.80 -11.82
CA GLU A 79 13.84 -8.48 -11.06
C GLU A 79 14.06 -9.87 -11.64
N ARG A 80 15.25 -10.15 -12.19
CA ARG A 80 15.59 -11.45 -12.79
C ARG A 80 14.52 -11.98 -13.76
N ASN A 81 14.01 -11.11 -14.64
CA ASN A 81 12.95 -11.38 -15.63
C ASN A 81 11.56 -11.68 -15.05
N ARG A 82 11.31 -11.32 -13.79
CA ARG A 82 9.97 -11.36 -13.18
C ARG A 82 9.53 -9.96 -12.84
N ALA A 83 8.27 -9.65 -13.14
CA ALA A 83 7.69 -8.35 -12.86
C ALA A 83 7.50 -8.16 -11.34
N VAL A 84 7.68 -6.93 -10.88
CA VAL A 84 7.48 -6.49 -9.50
C VAL A 84 6.64 -5.23 -9.54
N VAL A 85 5.61 -5.16 -8.73
CA VAL A 85 4.86 -3.92 -8.50
C VAL A 85 5.62 -3.12 -7.47
N ALA A 86 5.98 -1.88 -7.79
CA ALA A 86 6.63 -0.99 -6.84
C ALA A 86 5.89 0.33 -6.71
N ALA A 87 6.01 0.93 -5.53
CA ALA A 87 5.55 2.27 -5.23
C ALA A 87 6.69 3.09 -4.63
N TYR A 88 6.94 4.27 -5.19
CA TYR A 88 7.92 5.24 -4.68
C TYR A 88 7.18 6.39 -4.03
N PHE A 89 7.41 6.60 -2.73
CA PHE A 89 6.79 7.70 -2.01
C PHE A 89 7.71 8.91 -1.97
N LEU A 90 7.30 9.98 -2.65
CA LEU A 90 8.11 11.17 -2.91
C LEU A 90 7.40 12.42 -2.39
N ASN A 91 8.16 13.44 -1.99
CA ASN A 91 7.65 14.78 -1.73
C ASN A 91 7.49 15.58 -3.04
N GLU A 92 7.07 16.84 -2.94
CA GLU A 92 6.83 17.73 -4.08
C GLU A 92 8.08 18.03 -4.92
N ASN A 93 9.28 17.81 -4.37
CA ASN A 93 10.58 18.02 -5.04
C ASN A 93 11.17 16.71 -5.58
N ASP A 94 10.33 15.67 -5.76
CA ASP A 94 10.72 14.35 -6.22
C ASP A 94 11.81 13.68 -5.34
N GLN A 95 11.89 14.05 -4.05
CA GLN A 95 12.78 13.44 -3.06
C GLN A 95 12.01 12.41 -2.22
N PRO A 96 12.66 11.39 -1.64
CA PRO A 96 12.00 10.44 -0.75
C PRO A 96 11.31 11.14 0.42
N LEU A 97 10.13 10.65 0.82
CA LEU A 97 9.49 11.14 2.04
C LEU A 97 10.30 10.81 3.30
N ASP A 98 10.31 11.73 4.26
CA ASP A 98 10.93 11.51 5.57
C ASP A 98 10.13 10.54 6.45
N THR A 99 8.80 10.58 6.33
CA THR A 99 7.88 9.61 6.96
C THR A 99 7.33 8.70 5.88
N LEU A 100 7.34 7.39 6.13
CA LEU A 100 6.84 6.42 5.16
C LEU A 100 5.42 5.98 5.50
N PRO A 101 4.59 5.73 4.48
CA PRO A 101 3.31 5.08 4.70
C PRO A 101 3.48 3.63 5.18
N THR A 102 2.41 3.10 5.76
CA THR A 102 2.33 1.72 6.27
C THR A 102 1.15 1.01 5.63
N GLN A 103 1.15 -0.33 5.70
CA GLN A 103 0.08 -1.17 5.14
C GLN A 103 -0.19 -0.87 3.65
N VAL A 104 0.89 -0.64 2.90
CA VAL A 104 0.79 -0.25 1.50
C VAL A 104 0.37 -1.45 0.66
N GLU A 105 -0.63 -1.26 -0.19
CA GLU A 105 -1.09 -2.26 -1.14
C GLU A 105 -1.48 -1.59 -2.46
N ALA A 106 -1.32 -2.33 -3.56
CA ALA A 106 -1.80 -1.94 -4.88
C ALA A 106 -2.89 -2.92 -5.32
N ARG A 107 -4.07 -2.44 -5.64
CA ARG A 107 -5.12 -3.22 -6.31
C ARG A 107 -5.00 -2.98 -7.80
N LEU A 108 -4.67 -4.01 -8.56
CA LEU A 108 -4.46 -3.95 -10.01
C LEU A 108 -5.68 -4.52 -10.74
N GLU A 109 -6.03 -3.90 -11.87
CA GLU A 109 -6.89 -4.53 -12.86
C GLU A 109 -6.04 -5.42 -13.78
N THR A 110 -6.36 -6.71 -13.82
CA THR A 110 -5.68 -7.69 -14.69
C THR A 110 -6.68 -8.32 -15.66
N PRO A 111 -6.22 -8.97 -16.75
CA PRO A 111 -7.13 -9.71 -17.65
C PRO A 111 -7.97 -10.80 -16.94
N SER A 112 -7.49 -11.31 -15.80
CA SER A 112 -8.18 -12.33 -15.00
C SER A 112 -9.06 -11.75 -13.89
N GLY A 113 -9.13 -10.41 -13.76
CA GLY A 113 -9.88 -9.71 -12.73
C GLY A 113 -9.00 -8.83 -11.84
N GLU A 114 -9.51 -8.41 -10.69
CA GLU A 114 -8.78 -7.55 -9.76
C GLU A 114 -7.82 -8.36 -8.86
N LEU A 115 -6.61 -7.86 -8.69
CA LEU A 115 -5.56 -8.48 -7.87
C LEU A 115 -5.03 -7.48 -6.84
N THR A 116 -5.14 -7.80 -5.55
CA THR A 116 -4.53 -7.01 -4.47
C THR A 116 -3.12 -7.50 -4.18
N VAL A 117 -2.15 -6.60 -4.25
CA VAL A 117 -0.72 -6.86 -4.11
C VAL A 117 -0.18 -6.09 -2.89
N PRO A 118 0.21 -6.78 -1.80
CA PRO A 118 0.83 -6.10 -0.67
C PRO A 118 2.25 -5.63 -1.05
N LEU A 119 2.59 -4.41 -0.66
CA LEU A 119 3.90 -3.81 -0.89
C LEU A 119 4.63 -3.61 0.43
N SER A 120 5.90 -4.03 0.46
CA SER A 120 6.76 -3.92 1.64
C SER A 120 7.96 -3.01 1.35
N PRO A 121 8.53 -2.31 2.35
CA PRO A 121 9.76 -1.55 2.16
C PRO A 121 10.84 -2.41 1.51
N ALA A 122 11.46 -1.89 0.45
CA ALA A 122 12.46 -2.61 -0.33
C ALA A 122 13.57 -1.65 -0.78
N PRO A 123 14.81 -2.12 -0.93
CA PRO A 123 15.89 -1.28 -1.47
C PRO A 123 15.58 -0.85 -2.91
N THR A 124 16.13 0.28 -3.34
CA THR A 124 16.12 0.67 -4.76
C THR A 124 16.88 -0.35 -5.59
N THR A 125 16.40 -0.62 -6.80
CA THR A 125 17.14 -1.39 -7.78
C THR A 125 18.12 -0.46 -8.50
N ASP A 126 19.39 -0.88 -8.64
CA ASP A 126 20.45 -0.11 -9.32
C ASP A 126 20.15 0.20 -10.81
N LYS A 127 19.03 -0.34 -11.33
CA LYS A 127 18.59 -0.22 -12.71
C LYS A 127 17.70 0.99 -12.97
N VAL A 128 17.19 1.65 -11.92
CA VAL A 128 16.54 2.95 -12.10
C VAL A 128 17.63 3.97 -12.42
N ARG A 129 17.84 4.21 -13.72
CA ARG A 129 18.77 5.21 -14.24
C ARG A 129 18.55 6.55 -13.52
N ASN A 130 19.61 7.06 -12.89
CA ASN A 130 19.83 8.49 -12.65
C ASN A 130 18.92 9.23 -11.64
N ILE A 131 18.34 8.56 -10.65
CA ILE A 131 17.75 9.30 -9.53
C ILE A 131 18.56 8.98 -8.27
N ASN A 132 19.23 10.00 -7.74
CA ASN A 132 20.11 9.96 -6.57
C ASN A 132 19.38 9.63 -5.24
N ASN A 133 18.22 8.98 -5.33
CA ASN A 133 17.31 8.71 -4.23
C ASN A 133 17.56 7.29 -3.74
N SER A 134 18.21 7.21 -2.59
CA SER A 134 18.82 6.04 -1.95
C SER A 134 17.83 4.99 -1.41
N GLY A 135 16.75 4.68 -2.14
CA GLY A 135 15.78 3.62 -1.79
C GLY A 135 15.01 3.82 -0.52
N LYS A 136 15.13 4.98 0.12
CA LYS A 136 14.54 5.28 1.42
C LYS A 136 13.01 5.35 1.42
N ALA A 137 12.35 5.25 0.26
CA ALA A 137 10.89 5.32 0.15
C ALA A 137 10.30 4.39 -0.92
N ARG A 138 11.01 3.32 -1.30
CA ARG A 138 10.51 2.31 -2.22
C ARG A 138 9.81 1.19 -1.47
N PHE A 139 8.61 0.84 -1.93
CA PHE A 139 7.87 -0.33 -1.49
C PHE A 139 7.68 -1.24 -2.70
N ALA A 140 7.86 -2.54 -2.52
CA ALA A 140 7.78 -3.50 -3.62
C ALA A 140 7.04 -4.77 -3.22
N SER A 141 6.39 -5.39 -4.20
CA SER A 141 5.83 -6.72 -4.09
C SER A 141 6.93 -7.78 -4.15
N LYS A 142 6.57 -9.04 -3.88
CA LYS A 142 7.37 -10.16 -4.37
C LYS A 142 7.31 -10.19 -5.90
N PRO A 143 8.31 -10.76 -6.60
CA PRO A 143 8.19 -11.00 -8.03
C PRO A 143 7.01 -11.91 -8.37
N GLY A 144 6.28 -11.58 -9.43
CA GLY A 144 5.06 -12.27 -9.84
C GLY A 144 4.71 -12.00 -11.30
N ASP A 145 3.47 -12.31 -11.65
CA ASP A 145 2.94 -12.20 -13.01
C ASP A 145 2.20 -10.86 -13.15
N TYR A 146 2.97 -9.78 -13.05
CA TYR A 146 2.50 -8.39 -13.13
C TYR A 146 2.93 -7.70 -14.43
N ASP A 147 3.28 -8.48 -15.45
CA ASP A 147 3.62 -7.97 -16.78
C ASP A 147 2.32 -7.55 -17.49
N LEU A 148 1.88 -6.34 -17.18
CA LEU A 148 0.60 -5.79 -17.63
C LEU A 148 0.83 -4.73 -18.71
N ASP A 149 0.11 -4.84 -19.81
CA ASP A 149 0.12 -3.82 -20.87
C ASP A 149 -0.32 -2.44 -20.35
N ARG A 150 -1.26 -2.42 -19.40
CA ARG A 150 -1.77 -1.20 -18.79
C ARG A 150 -1.67 -1.30 -17.28
N LEU A 151 -1.15 -0.25 -16.67
CA LEU A 151 -1.08 -0.13 -15.22
C LEU A 151 -2.29 0.68 -14.74
N ILE A 152 -3.35 -0.03 -14.35
CA ILE A 152 -4.62 0.53 -13.88
C ILE A 152 -4.93 -0.07 -12.52
N GLY A 153 -5.34 0.77 -11.58
CA GLY A 153 -5.61 0.27 -10.24
C GLY A 153 -5.87 1.33 -9.19
N THR A 154 -5.67 0.93 -7.94
CA THR A 154 -5.78 1.77 -6.75
C THR A 154 -4.60 1.52 -5.85
N LEU A 155 -3.94 2.57 -5.36
CA LEU A 155 -2.93 2.50 -4.33
C LEU A 155 -3.57 2.88 -2.99
N SER A 156 -3.38 2.05 -1.97
CA SER A 156 -3.86 2.32 -0.61
C SER A 156 -2.77 2.13 0.44
N GLY A 157 -2.97 2.75 1.59
CA GLY A 157 -2.12 2.62 2.76
C GLY A 157 -2.52 3.60 3.86
N THR A 158 -1.66 3.72 4.87
CA THR A 158 -1.82 4.69 5.96
C THR A 158 -0.61 5.63 6.00
N TYR A 159 -0.84 6.93 5.90
CA TYR A 159 0.17 7.98 5.95
C TYR A 159 -0.20 9.02 7.02
N ASN A 160 0.71 9.31 7.95
CA ASN A 160 0.45 10.24 9.08
C ASN A 160 -0.85 9.94 9.85
N GLY A 161 -1.18 8.66 10.02
CA GLY A 161 -2.40 8.20 10.71
C GLY A 161 -3.69 8.33 9.90
N GLN A 162 -3.63 8.82 8.66
CA GLN A 162 -4.76 8.88 7.73
C GLN A 162 -4.67 7.75 6.70
N THR A 163 -5.77 7.04 6.50
CA THR A 163 -5.88 6.06 5.41
C THR A 163 -6.07 6.80 4.09
N PHE A 164 -5.39 6.32 3.05
CA PHE A 164 -5.59 6.79 1.68
C PHE A 164 -5.92 5.63 0.78
N ARG A 165 -6.69 5.93 -0.27
CA ARG A 165 -7.10 4.96 -1.29
C ARG A 165 -7.42 5.72 -2.56
N GLU A 166 -6.47 5.73 -3.48
CA GLU A 166 -6.50 6.62 -4.64
C GLU A 166 -6.26 5.83 -5.92
N ALA A 167 -7.03 6.17 -6.96
CA ALA A 167 -6.94 5.51 -8.25
C ALA A 167 -5.69 5.96 -9.03
N PHE A 168 -5.13 5.06 -9.83
CA PHE A 168 -4.07 5.38 -10.79
C PHE A 168 -4.35 4.74 -12.13
N TYR A 169 -3.86 5.38 -13.18
CA TYR A 169 -3.93 4.89 -14.55
C TYR A 169 -2.74 5.41 -15.34
N ARG A 170 -2.10 4.53 -16.11
CA ARG A 170 -1.09 4.89 -17.11
C ARG A 170 -1.65 4.65 -18.51
N SER A 171 -1.88 5.72 -19.28
CA SER A 171 -2.03 5.60 -20.73
C SER A 171 -0.67 5.33 -21.35
N GLN A 172 -0.60 4.32 -22.22
CA GLN A 172 0.54 4.16 -23.12
C GLN A 172 0.65 5.34 -24.09
#